data_AF-A0A8J7XAV9-F1
#
_entry.id   AF-A0A8J7XAV9-F1
#
_cell.length_a   1.000
_cell.length_b   1.000
_cell.length_c   1.000
_cell.angle_alpha   90.00
_cell.angle_beta   90.00
_cell.angle_gamma   90.00
#
_symmetry.space_group_name_H-M   'P 1'
#
loop_
_entity.id
_entity.type
_entity.pdbx_description
1 polymer ?
#
loop_
_entity_poly.entity_id
_entity_poly.type
_entity_poly.pdbx_seq_one_letter_code
_entity_poly.pdbx_strand_id
1 'polypeptide(L)'
;MDKKNLVMFLAIMAILVALSYVNMFGEGAELVRKGKPIIREAFSDTDYKMEITNDGLLVKFASHVANEYEGEFLAVYAYDADGNHVMKMKRVVNGNIAINKDEMPSFVASFEGNVIKDIEKAEQSLRFLEILQDAEREGRNFGVERCLMGKRCIAICPAAAIEVLIRDDESNGRIIPEIDYDKCIEGGLCASRCPTDLIVT
;
A
#
# COMPACT_ATOMS: atom_id res chain seq x y z
N MET A 1 47.83 -36.11 -9.02
CA MET A 1 48.01 -35.03 -8.03
C MET A 1 48.76 -35.60 -6.85
N ASP A 2 49.93 -35.07 -6.49
CA ASP A 2 50.75 -35.60 -5.40
C ASP A 2 50.06 -35.38 -4.03
N LYS A 3 50.23 -36.31 -3.08
CA LYS A 3 49.57 -36.29 -1.75
C LYS A 3 49.82 -34.97 -1.02
N LYS A 4 51.02 -34.40 -1.17
CA LYS A 4 51.40 -33.11 -0.58
C LYS A 4 50.59 -31.95 -1.17
N ASN A 5 50.33 -31.97 -2.47
CA ASN A 5 49.56 -30.93 -3.16
C ASN A 5 48.07 -31.02 -2.80
N LEU A 6 47.52 -32.23 -2.61
CA LEU A 6 46.16 -32.43 -2.14
C LEU A 6 45.98 -31.93 -0.69
N VAL A 7 46.91 -32.25 0.21
CA VAL A 7 46.86 -31.78 1.61
C VAL A 7 46.98 -30.25 1.69
N MET A 8 47.87 -29.65 0.89
CA MET A 8 48.01 -28.20 0.82
C MET A 8 46.73 -27.53 0.28
N PHE A 9 46.13 -28.08 -0.76
CA PHE A 9 44.87 -27.58 -1.32
C PHE A 9 43.72 -27.63 -0.30
N LEU A 10 43.58 -28.74 0.42
CA LEU A 10 42.55 -28.88 1.46
C LEU A 10 42.78 -27.92 2.63
N ALA A 11 44.03 -27.68 3.03
CA ALA A 11 44.36 -26.72 4.07
C ALA A 11 44.01 -25.28 3.65
N ILE A 12 44.30 -24.90 2.39
CA ILE A 12 43.94 -23.58 1.86
C ILE A 12 42.42 -23.41 1.81
N MET A 13 41.68 -24.42 1.34
CA MET A 13 40.21 -24.42 1.35
C MET A 13 39.64 -24.25 2.77
N ALA A 14 40.17 -24.97 3.75
CA ALA A 14 39.73 -24.85 5.14
C ALA A 14 40.00 -23.45 5.71
N ILE A 15 41.15 -22.84 5.39
CA ILE A 15 41.48 -21.48 5.79
C ILE A 15 40.54 -20.46 5.13
N LEU A 16 40.25 -20.62 3.84
CA LEU A 16 39.33 -19.73 3.12
C LEU A 16 37.90 -19.80 3.70
N VAL A 17 37.42 -21.00 4.03
CA VAL A 17 36.12 -21.20 4.68
C VAL A 17 36.11 -20.58 6.09
N ALA A 18 37.19 -20.73 6.86
CA ALA A 18 37.29 -20.12 8.18
C ALA A 18 37.30 -18.59 8.11
N LEU A 19 38.05 -18.01 7.16
CA LEU A 19 38.11 -16.57 6.93
C LEU A 19 36.76 -16.00 6.46
N SER A 20 36.06 -16.71 5.56
CA SER A 20 34.73 -16.28 5.13
C SER A 20 33.72 -16.35 6.29
N TYR A 21 33.82 -17.38 7.13
CA TYR A 21 32.98 -17.49 8.34
C TYR A 21 33.23 -16.31 9.29
N VAL A 22 34.48 -15.98 9.61
CA VAL A 22 34.80 -14.86 10.51
C VAL A 22 34.28 -13.52 9.96
N ASN A 23 34.43 -13.27 8.66
CA ASN A 23 33.94 -12.04 8.04
C ASN A 23 32.40 -11.95 8.02
N MET A 24 31.69 -13.06 7.85
CA MET A 24 30.22 -13.07 7.85
C MET A 24 29.60 -12.82 9.23
N PHE A 25 30.30 -13.19 10.31
CA PHE A 25 29.80 -13.04 11.69
C PHE A 25 30.42 -11.86 12.45
N GLY A 26 31.41 -11.17 11.88
CA GLY A 26 32.11 -10.05 12.52
C GLY A 26 31.36 -8.72 12.47
N GLU A 27 30.52 -8.51 11.46
CA GLU A 27 29.70 -7.30 11.31
C GLU A 27 28.24 -7.65 11.63
N GLY A 28 27.82 -7.43 12.87
CA GLY A 28 26.39 -7.43 13.19
C GLY A 28 25.69 -6.41 12.29
N ALA A 29 24.57 -6.78 11.68
CA ALA A 29 23.80 -5.86 10.85
C ALA A 29 23.38 -4.65 11.70
N GLU A 30 23.94 -3.48 11.40
CA GLU A 30 23.54 -2.24 12.05
C GLU A 30 22.11 -1.89 11.63
N LEU A 31 21.17 -2.06 12.55
CA LEU A 31 19.76 -1.70 12.36
C LEU A 31 19.64 -0.17 12.36
N VAL A 32 19.66 0.43 11.17
CA VAL A 32 19.40 1.86 11.00
C VAL A 32 17.94 2.13 11.33
N ARG A 33 17.69 2.75 12.49
CA ARG A 33 16.36 3.23 12.86
C ARG A 33 16.04 4.52 12.11
N LYS A 34 14.89 4.55 11.45
CA LYS A 34 14.34 5.70 10.72
C LYS A 34 13.21 6.40 11.46
N GLY A 35 12.61 5.73 12.46
CA GLY A 35 11.52 6.28 13.25
C GLY A 35 10.31 5.36 13.28
N LYS A 36 9.39 5.65 14.18
CA LYS A 36 8.14 4.91 14.34
C LYS A 36 7.23 5.19 13.13
N PRO A 37 6.68 4.16 12.46
CA PRO A 37 5.79 4.39 11.35
C PRO A 37 4.46 5.00 11.81
N ILE A 38 4.00 6.01 11.07
CA ILE A 38 2.75 6.74 11.31
C ILE A 38 1.88 6.60 10.05
N ILE A 39 0.61 6.25 10.25
CA ILE A 39 -0.40 6.26 9.19
C ILE A 39 -0.92 7.69 9.06
N ARG A 40 -0.83 8.26 7.85
CA ARG A 40 -1.36 9.61 7.60
C ARG A 40 -2.87 9.61 7.74
N GLU A 41 -3.39 10.73 8.24
CA GLU A 41 -4.83 10.98 8.35
C GLU A 41 -5.54 10.85 7.00
N ALA A 42 -6.85 10.58 7.06
CA ALA A 42 -7.67 10.54 5.86
C ALA A 42 -7.70 11.89 5.17
N PHE A 43 -7.98 11.88 3.87
CA PHE A 43 -8.34 13.12 3.19
C PHE A 43 -9.68 13.61 3.75
N SER A 44 -9.72 14.87 4.12
CA SER A 44 -10.88 15.60 4.62
C SER A 44 -11.69 16.25 3.50
N ASP A 45 -12.86 16.79 3.82
CA ASP A 45 -13.70 17.55 2.88
C ASP A 45 -13.04 18.83 2.35
N THR A 46 -11.96 19.28 2.99
CA THR A 46 -11.18 20.44 2.53
C THR A 46 -10.07 20.05 1.55
N ASP A 47 -9.74 18.77 1.46
CA ASP A 47 -8.65 18.25 0.62
C ASP A 47 -9.08 18.01 -0.83
N TYR A 48 -10.37 17.73 -1.06
CA TYR A 48 -10.91 17.51 -2.39
C TYR A 48 -12.43 17.73 -2.45
N LYS A 49 -12.95 17.86 -3.68
CA LYS A 49 -14.38 17.86 -3.97
C LYS A 49 -14.66 16.85 -5.08
N MET A 50 -15.73 16.07 -4.91
CA MET A 50 -16.22 15.14 -5.93
C MET A 50 -17.43 15.75 -6.65
N GLU A 51 -17.38 15.75 -7.98
CA GLU A 51 -18.47 16.12 -8.86
C GLU A 51 -18.89 14.89 -9.67
N ILE A 52 -19.96 14.24 -9.23
CA ILE A 52 -20.50 13.03 -9.84
C ILE A 52 -21.59 13.43 -10.85
N THR A 53 -21.46 12.96 -12.08
CA THR A 53 -22.40 13.21 -13.17
C THR A 53 -22.78 11.90 -13.86
N ASN A 54 -23.73 11.93 -14.80
CA ASN A 54 -24.09 10.76 -15.59
C ASN A 54 -22.98 10.28 -16.54
N ASP A 55 -22.04 11.16 -16.90
CA ASP A 55 -20.99 10.85 -17.88
C ASP A 55 -19.64 10.49 -17.23
N GLY A 56 -19.49 10.78 -15.94
CA GLY A 56 -18.26 10.53 -15.21
C GLY A 56 -18.21 11.17 -13.82
N LEU A 57 -17.09 10.93 -13.14
CA LEU A 57 -16.69 11.55 -11.90
C LEU A 57 -15.49 12.48 -12.15
N LEU A 58 -15.54 13.68 -11.58
CA LEU A 58 -14.38 14.57 -11.46
C LEU A 58 -14.08 14.81 -9.99
N VAL A 59 -12.86 14.48 -9.56
CA VAL A 59 -12.32 14.82 -8.25
C VAL A 59 -11.37 16.01 -8.42
N LYS A 60 -11.69 17.13 -7.78
CA LYS A 60 -10.85 18.34 -7.76
C LYS A 60 -10.12 18.42 -6.43
N PHE A 61 -8.79 18.40 -6.46
CA PHE A 61 -7.98 18.49 -5.24
C PHE A 61 -7.71 19.93 -4.85
N ALA A 62 -7.62 20.18 -3.54
CA ALA A 62 -7.06 21.42 -3.02
C ALA A 62 -5.59 21.56 -3.40
N SER A 63 -5.09 22.79 -3.45
CA SER A 63 -3.75 23.08 -4.00
C SER A 63 -2.62 22.33 -3.31
N HIS A 64 -2.69 22.08 -1.99
CA HIS A 64 -1.65 21.33 -1.28
C HIS A 64 -1.65 19.85 -1.67
N VAL A 65 -2.82 19.23 -1.80
CA VAL A 65 -2.94 17.82 -2.25
C VAL A 65 -2.55 17.69 -3.72
N ALA A 66 -3.00 18.62 -4.57
CA ALA A 66 -2.64 18.65 -5.98
C ALA A 66 -1.13 18.75 -6.16
N ASN A 67 -0.46 19.66 -5.45
CA ASN A 67 0.99 19.83 -5.53
C ASN A 67 1.76 18.60 -5.03
N GLU A 68 1.24 17.94 -3.99
CA GLU A 68 1.86 16.75 -3.42
C GLU A 68 1.74 15.52 -4.32
N TYR A 69 0.57 15.33 -4.95
CA TYR A 69 0.24 14.11 -5.69
C TYR A 69 0.23 14.28 -7.21
N GLU A 70 0.62 15.43 -7.77
CA GLU A 70 0.64 15.64 -9.22
C GLU A 70 1.50 14.59 -9.91
N GLY A 71 0.91 13.87 -10.87
CA GLY A 71 1.58 12.76 -11.54
C GLY A 71 1.61 11.46 -10.73
N GLU A 72 1.20 11.43 -9.48
CA GLU A 72 1.12 10.21 -8.66
C GLU A 72 -0.26 9.54 -8.77
N PHE A 73 -0.33 8.28 -8.37
CA PHE A 73 -1.60 7.54 -8.31
C PHE A 73 -2.27 7.73 -6.95
N LEU A 74 -3.58 8.00 -6.96
CA LEU A 74 -4.46 7.82 -5.81
C LEU A 74 -5.59 6.86 -6.20
N ALA A 75 -6.30 6.35 -5.19
CA ALA A 75 -7.48 5.53 -5.39
C ALA A 75 -8.73 6.33 -5.06
N VAL A 76 -9.72 6.27 -5.94
CA VAL A 76 -11.10 6.60 -5.61
C VAL A 76 -11.79 5.30 -5.25
N TYR A 77 -12.54 5.28 -4.15
CA TYR A 77 -13.22 4.08 -3.69
C TYR A 77 -14.70 4.31 -3.38
N ALA A 78 -15.46 3.22 -3.38
CA ALA A 78 -16.84 3.13 -2.93
C ALA A 78 -17.13 1.73 -2.40
N TYR A 79 -18.09 1.62 -1.49
CA TYR A 79 -18.60 0.34 -0.99
C TYR A 79 -19.80 -0.14 -1.81
N ASP A 80 -19.74 -1.37 -2.31
CA ASP A 80 -20.87 -2.00 -3.00
C ASP A 80 -21.95 -2.50 -2.02
N ALA A 81 -23.02 -3.08 -2.56
CA ALA A 81 -24.16 -3.56 -1.78
C ALA A 81 -23.82 -4.77 -0.88
N ASP A 82 -22.78 -5.51 -1.25
CA ASP A 82 -22.30 -6.67 -0.50
C ASP A 82 -21.28 -6.28 0.59
N GLY A 83 -20.91 -4.99 0.66
CA GLY A 83 -19.94 -4.46 1.60
C GLY A 83 -18.49 -4.63 1.17
N ASN A 84 -18.23 -4.96 -0.10
CA ASN A 84 -16.88 -4.99 -0.64
C ASN A 84 -16.38 -3.57 -0.90
N HIS A 85 -15.09 -3.38 -0.69
CA HIS A 85 -14.42 -2.12 -1.01
C HIS A 85 -13.96 -2.15 -2.47
N VAL A 86 -14.59 -1.35 -3.30
CA VAL A 86 -14.31 -1.26 -4.73
C VAL A 86 -13.50 0.00 -4.98
N MET A 87 -12.35 -0.13 -5.65
CA MET A 87 -11.50 1.03 -5.95
C MET A 87 -11.15 1.15 -7.42
N LYS A 88 -10.90 2.39 -7.84
CA LYS A 88 -10.32 2.75 -9.12
C LYS A 88 -9.07 3.59 -8.90
N MET A 89 -7.92 3.08 -9.34
CA MET A 89 -6.68 3.84 -9.33
C MET A 89 -6.62 4.77 -10.52
N LYS A 90 -6.30 6.04 -10.27
CA LYS A 90 -6.09 7.05 -11.30
C LYS A 90 -4.89 7.90 -10.94
N ARG A 91 -4.19 8.35 -11.99
CA ARG A 91 -3.13 9.35 -11.83
C ARG A 91 -3.78 10.73 -11.62
N VAL A 92 -3.25 11.50 -10.69
CA VAL A 92 -3.61 12.91 -10.55
C VAL A 92 -2.99 13.69 -11.70
N VAL A 93 -3.81 14.42 -12.44
CA VAL A 93 -3.38 15.22 -13.59
C VAL A 93 -4.00 16.61 -13.50
N ASN A 94 -3.16 17.64 -13.51
CA ASN A 94 -3.53 19.02 -13.32
C ASN A 94 -4.37 19.23 -12.04
N GLY A 95 -4.00 18.55 -10.94
CA GLY A 95 -4.72 18.61 -9.67
C GLY A 95 -6.08 17.93 -9.67
N ASN A 96 -6.36 17.03 -10.61
CA ASN A 96 -7.64 16.33 -10.70
C ASN A 96 -7.50 14.82 -10.93
N ILE A 97 -8.54 14.08 -10.56
CA ILE A 97 -8.81 12.73 -11.07
C ILE A 97 -10.12 12.76 -11.87
N ALA A 98 -10.11 12.22 -13.07
CA ALA A 98 -11.32 12.04 -13.89
C ALA A 98 -11.56 10.55 -14.18
N ILE A 99 -12.77 10.07 -13.91
CA ILE A 99 -13.20 8.70 -14.19
C ILE A 99 -14.42 8.75 -15.12
N ASN A 100 -14.31 8.13 -16.29
CA ASN A 100 -15.43 8.06 -17.23
C ASN A 100 -16.42 6.96 -16.83
N LYS A 101 -17.68 7.09 -17.24
CA LYS A 101 -18.74 6.10 -16.94
C LYS A 101 -18.41 4.65 -17.30
N ASP A 102 -17.67 4.46 -18.39
CA ASP A 102 -17.36 3.13 -18.93
C ASP A 102 -16.13 2.48 -18.25
N GLU A 103 -15.48 3.19 -17.32
CA GLU A 103 -14.31 2.66 -16.64
C GLU A 103 -14.69 1.58 -15.61
N MET A 104 -14.08 0.41 -15.78
CA MET A 104 -14.12 -0.66 -14.78
C MET A 104 -13.31 -0.27 -13.53
N PRO A 105 -13.67 -0.77 -12.34
CA PRO A 105 -12.82 -0.68 -11.17
C PRO A 105 -11.44 -1.32 -11.40
N SER A 106 -10.45 -0.93 -10.61
CA SER A 106 -9.13 -1.57 -10.60
C SER A 106 -9.17 -2.86 -9.78
N PHE A 107 -9.73 -2.78 -8.58
CA PHE A 107 -9.77 -3.89 -7.62
C PHE A 107 -11.06 -3.88 -6.82
N VAL A 108 -11.42 -5.07 -6.34
CA VAL A 108 -12.50 -5.32 -5.38
C VAL A 108 -11.89 -6.06 -4.20
N ALA A 109 -12.10 -5.56 -2.99
CA ALA A 109 -11.63 -6.21 -1.77
C ALA A 109 -12.81 -6.65 -0.90
N SER A 110 -12.79 -7.92 -0.51
CA SER A 110 -13.74 -8.49 0.45
C SER A 110 -13.14 -8.54 1.86
N PHE A 111 -14.00 -8.65 2.86
CA PHE A 111 -13.60 -8.59 4.26
C PHE A 111 -13.99 -9.84 5.05
N GLU A 112 -13.19 -10.16 6.06
CA GLU A 112 -13.55 -11.00 7.19
C GLU A 112 -13.48 -10.14 8.45
N GLY A 113 -14.65 -9.74 8.96
CA GLY A 113 -14.71 -8.65 9.95
C GLY A 113 -14.27 -7.32 9.31
N ASN A 114 -13.25 -6.68 9.88
CA ASN A 114 -12.63 -5.47 9.32
C ASN A 114 -11.34 -5.77 8.54
N VAL A 115 -10.89 -7.02 8.47
CA VAL A 115 -9.64 -7.41 7.82
C VAL A 115 -9.90 -7.73 6.35
N ILE A 116 -9.06 -7.24 5.43
CA ILE A 116 -9.13 -7.62 4.02
C ILE A 116 -8.82 -9.11 3.89
N LYS A 117 -9.81 -9.85 3.41
CA LYS A 117 -9.72 -11.29 3.14
C LYS A 117 -9.10 -11.56 1.77
N ASP A 118 -9.69 -10.98 0.73
CA ASP A 118 -9.19 -11.13 -0.64
C ASP A 118 -9.22 -9.83 -1.42
N ILE A 119 -8.34 -9.72 -2.41
CA ILE A 119 -8.25 -8.58 -3.34
C ILE A 119 -8.23 -9.13 -4.75
N GLU A 120 -9.34 -8.96 -5.45
CA GLU A 120 -9.52 -9.44 -6.81
C GLU A 120 -9.40 -8.28 -7.80
N LYS A 121 -8.91 -8.59 -9.01
CA LYS A 121 -9.02 -7.67 -10.12
C LYS A 121 -10.48 -7.63 -10.57
N ALA A 122 -11.02 -6.44 -10.76
CA ALA A 122 -12.44 -6.29 -11.09
C ALA A 122 -12.84 -7.01 -12.39
N GLU A 123 -14.02 -7.62 -12.37
CA GLU A 123 -14.63 -8.25 -13.55
C GLU A 123 -14.98 -7.24 -14.65
N GLN A 124 -14.95 -7.68 -15.91
CA GLN A 124 -15.20 -6.82 -17.09
C GLN A 124 -16.60 -6.21 -17.16
N SER A 125 -17.56 -6.83 -16.50
CA SER A 125 -18.96 -6.39 -16.43
C SER A 125 -19.15 -5.17 -15.51
N LEU A 126 -18.28 -4.97 -14.53
CA LEU A 126 -18.47 -3.93 -13.51
C LEU A 126 -18.14 -2.53 -14.05
N ARG A 127 -18.88 -1.53 -13.58
CA ARG A 127 -18.66 -0.10 -13.86
C ARG A 127 -18.46 0.62 -12.54
N PHE A 128 -17.33 1.31 -12.41
CA PHE A 128 -16.99 1.96 -11.14
C PHE A 128 -17.96 3.09 -10.80
N LEU A 129 -18.36 3.88 -11.80
CA LEU A 129 -19.27 5.01 -11.60
C LEU A 129 -20.65 4.55 -11.07
N GLU A 130 -21.18 3.44 -11.57
CA GLU A 130 -22.47 2.90 -11.13
C GLU A 130 -22.43 2.48 -9.65
N ILE A 131 -21.35 1.82 -9.23
CA ILE A 131 -21.14 1.42 -7.83
C ILE A 131 -21.02 2.66 -6.93
N LEU A 132 -20.29 3.68 -7.38
CA LEU A 132 -20.10 4.92 -6.63
C LEU A 132 -21.41 5.72 -6.49
N GLN A 133 -22.21 5.82 -7.56
CA GLN A 133 -23.54 6.45 -7.52
C GLN A 133 -24.53 5.68 -6.63
N ASP A 134 -24.46 4.35 -6.64
CA ASP A 134 -25.25 3.52 -5.73
C ASP A 134 -24.82 3.72 -4.28
N ALA A 135 -23.51 3.77 -4.00
CA ALA A 135 -22.99 4.07 -2.67
C ALA A 135 -23.46 5.45 -2.17
N GLU A 136 -23.38 6.48 -3.01
CA GLU A 136 -23.86 7.83 -2.67
C GLU A 136 -25.37 7.84 -2.36
N ARG A 137 -26.18 7.19 -3.19
CA ARG A 137 -27.64 7.12 -3.01
C ARG A 137 -28.03 6.38 -1.73
N GLU A 138 -27.36 5.27 -1.43
CA GLU A 138 -27.68 4.41 -0.29
C GLU A 138 -26.94 4.82 0.99
N GLY A 139 -26.12 5.90 0.95
CA GLY A 139 -25.37 6.39 2.10
C GLY A 139 -24.25 5.45 2.57
N ARG A 140 -23.67 4.67 1.65
CA ARG A 140 -22.47 3.86 1.92
C ARG A 140 -21.22 4.71 1.78
N ASN A 141 -20.12 4.25 2.37
CA ASN A 141 -18.86 4.98 2.34
C ASN A 141 -18.26 5.04 0.91
N PHE A 142 -17.71 6.19 0.56
CA PHE A 142 -16.93 6.41 -0.66
C PHE A 142 -15.98 7.59 -0.45
N GLY A 143 -14.90 7.68 -1.22
CA GLY A 143 -13.94 8.77 -1.08
C GLY A 143 -12.67 8.59 -1.90
N VAL A 144 -11.65 9.38 -1.55
CA VAL A 144 -10.28 9.22 -2.05
C VAL A 144 -9.39 8.66 -0.96
N GLU A 145 -8.47 7.78 -1.32
CA GLU A 145 -7.47 7.25 -0.40
C GLU A 145 -6.09 7.10 -1.03
N ARG A 146 -5.09 6.94 -0.14
CA ARG A 146 -3.69 6.69 -0.50
C ARG A 146 -3.39 5.21 -0.68
N CYS A 147 -4.09 4.31 0.01
CA CYS A 147 -3.82 2.89 -0.12
C CYS A 147 -4.17 2.42 -1.53
N LEU A 148 -3.22 1.78 -2.21
CA LEU A 148 -3.44 1.20 -3.54
C LEU A 148 -3.59 -0.33 -3.48
N MET A 149 -3.86 -0.88 -2.29
CA MET A 149 -4.07 -2.32 -2.06
C MET A 149 -2.94 -3.27 -2.52
N GLY A 150 -1.76 -2.75 -2.86
CA GLY A 150 -0.66 -3.55 -3.42
C GLY A 150 0.12 -4.40 -2.42
N LYS A 151 -0.25 -4.42 -1.12
CA LYS A 151 0.40 -5.16 -0.02
C LYS A 151 1.94 -5.01 0.08
N ARG A 152 2.51 -3.91 -0.44
CA ARG A 152 3.96 -3.66 -0.43
C ARG A 152 4.53 -3.49 0.98
N CYS A 153 3.80 -2.79 1.86
CA CYS A 153 4.18 -2.60 3.26
C CYS A 153 4.28 -3.92 4.03
N ILE A 154 3.39 -4.88 3.74
CA ILE A 154 3.42 -6.23 4.29
C ILE A 154 4.65 -6.97 3.76
N ALA A 155 4.80 -7.03 2.44
CA ALA A 155 5.88 -7.78 1.81
C ALA A 155 7.30 -7.28 2.16
N ILE A 156 7.46 -5.98 2.43
CA ILE A 156 8.76 -5.39 2.75
C ILE A 156 9.09 -5.41 4.24
N CYS A 157 8.13 -5.68 5.13
CA CYS A 157 8.37 -5.59 6.57
C CYS A 157 9.24 -6.76 7.05
N PRO A 158 10.51 -6.55 7.46
CA PRO A 158 11.40 -7.64 7.85
C PRO A 158 11.01 -8.29 9.19
N ALA A 159 10.23 -7.59 10.01
CA ALA A 159 9.83 -8.03 11.34
C ALA A 159 8.38 -8.55 11.40
N ALA A 160 7.69 -8.64 10.25
CA ALA A 160 6.26 -8.97 10.19
C ALA A 160 5.40 -8.12 11.15
N ALA A 161 5.76 -6.85 11.32
CA ALA A 161 5.00 -5.88 12.11
C ALA A 161 3.73 -5.39 11.37
N ILE A 162 3.63 -5.66 10.07
CA ILE A 162 2.44 -5.38 9.25
C ILE A 162 2.12 -6.66 8.51
N GLU A 163 1.02 -7.31 8.87
CA GLU A 163 0.62 -8.61 8.28
C GLU A 163 -0.66 -8.49 7.46
N VAL A 164 -1.53 -7.53 7.81
CA VAL A 164 -2.85 -7.37 7.20
C VAL A 164 -3.14 -5.92 6.84
N LEU A 165 -4.12 -5.75 5.95
CA LEU A 165 -4.78 -4.48 5.68
C LEU A 165 -6.18 -4.55 6.28
N ILE A 166 -6.64 -3.46 6.87
CA ILE A 166 -7.93 -3.36 7.53
C ILE A 166 -8.74 -2.18 7.00
N ARG A 167 -10.04 -2.24 7.20
CA ARG A 167 -10.97 -1.12 7.04
C ARG A 167 -10.89 -0.20 8.25
N ASP A 168 -10.61 1.06 8.00
CA ASP A 168 -10.58 2.15 8.99
C ASP A 168 -11.99 2.72 9.17
N ASP A 169 -12.79 2.06 10.03
CA ASP A 169 -14.19 2.42 10.28
C ASP A 169 -14.38 3.84 10.82
N GLU A 170 -13.34 4.40 11.47
CA GLU A 170 -13.36 5.78 11.98
C GLU A 170 -13.11 6.82 10.88
N SER A 171 -12.50 6.41 9.77
CA SER A 171 -12.10 7.30 8.68
C SER A 171 -12.78 6.96 7.35
N ASN A 172 -14.11 6.86 7.38
CA ASN A 172 -14.95 6.62 6.20
C ASN A 172 -14.64 5.28 5.49
N GLY A 173 -14.12 4.29 6.21
CA GLY A 173 -13.86 2.95 5.67
C GLY A 173 -12.72 2.87 4.65
N ARG A 174 -11.80 3.84 4.62
CA ARG A 174 -10.57 3.70 3.83
C ARG A 174 -9.74 2.49 4.29
N ILE A 175 -8.82 2.04 3.46
CA ILE A 175 -7.93 0.93 3.80
C ILE A 175 -6.63 1.42 4.41
N ILE A 176 -6.25 0.85 5.55
CA ILE A 176 -4.97 1.10 6.21
C ILE A 176 -4.27 -0.21 6.58
N PRO A 177 -2.93 -0.24 6.66
CA PRO A 177 -2.22 -1.37 7.24
C PRO A 177 -2.36 -1.36 8.77
N GLU A 178 -2.59 -2.54 9.35
CA GLU A 178 -2.50 -2.72 10.80
C GLU A 178 -1.02 -2.87 11.19
N ILE A 179 -0.57 -2.07 12.17
CA ILE A 179 0.82 -2.06 12.64
C ILE A 179 0.89 -2.59 14.07
N ASP A 180 1.59 -3.71 14.24
CA ASP A 180 2.05 -4.22 15.53
C ASP A 180 3.33 -3.45 15.94
N TYR A 181 3.17 -2.50 16.86
CA TYR A 181 4.28 -1.67 17.32
C TYR A 181 5.27 -2.41 18.23
N ASP A 182 4.89 -3.54 18.82
CA ASP A 182 5.80 -4.33 19.66
C ASP A 182 6.77 -5.15 18.78
N LYS A 183 6.33 -5.55 17.58
CA LYS A 183 7.19 -6.18 16.56
C LYS A 183 8.01 -5.17 15.76
N CYS A 184 7.59 -3.91 15.67
CA CYS A 184 8.20 -2.93 14.78
C CYS A 184 9.64 -2.58 15.19
N ILE A 185 10.58 -2.75 14.25
CA ILE A 185 11.99 -2.40 14.46
C ILE A 185 12.35 -0.96 14.03
N GLU A 186 11.35 -0.14 13.69
CA GLU A 186 11.52 1.28 13.29
C GLU A 186 12.46 1.49 12.09
N GLY A 187 12.55 0.50 11.19
CA GLY A 187 13.49 0.53 10.04
C GLY A 187 13.06 1.39 8.85
N GLY A 188 11.82 1.90 8.82
CA GLY A 188 11.31 2.82 7.78
C GLY A 188 11.09 2.23 6.38
N LEU A 189 11.26 0.92 6.18
CA LEU A 189 11.08 0.28 4.87
C LEU A 189 9.64 0.37 4.35
N CYS A 190 8.65 0.25 5.23
CA CYS A 190 7.24 0.37 4.86
C CYS A 190 6.89 1.78 4.34
N ALA A 191 7.46 2.83 4.95
CA ALA A 191 7.30 4.21 4.50
C ALA A 191 8.01 4.45 3.17
N SER A 192 9.30 4.10 3.08
CA SER A 192 10.09 4.32 1.85
C SER A 192 9.60 3.55 0.61
N ARG A 193 8.76 2.52 0.79
CA ARG A 193 8.18 1.73 -0.31
C ARG A 193 6.70 1.99 -0.52
N CYS A 194 6.06 2.83 0.30
CA CYS A 194 4.69 3.25 0.08
C CYS A 194 4.65 4.22 -1.11
N PRO A 195 3.97 3.90 -2.23
CA PRO A 195 4.00 4.75 -3.42
C PRO A 195 3.21 6.07 -3.26
N THR A 196 2.44 6.21 -2.18
CA THR A 196 1.53 7.32 -1.94
C THR A 196 1.75 7.99 -0.58
N ASP A 197 2.83 7.59 0.09
CA ASP A 197 3.18 8.03 1.44
C ASP A 197 2.05 7.86 2.46
N LEU A 198 1.18 6.84 2.33
CA LEU A 198 0.19 6.52 3.38
C LEU A 198 0.87 6.26 4.73
N ILE A 199 2.02 5.59 4.70
CA ILE A 199 2.88 5.35 5.86
C ILE A 199 4.08 6.29 5.75
N VAL A 200 4.36 7.04 6.82
CA VAL A 200 5.53 7.90 6.95
C VAL A 200 6.29 7.57 8.24
N THR A 201 7.49 8.15 8.43
CA THR A 201 8.32 8.00 9.65
C THR A 201 8.70 9.35 10.20
#